data_AF-A0A5J5EBU0-F1
#
_entry.id   AF-A0A5J5EBU0-F1
#
_cell.length_a   1.000
_cell.length_b   1.000
_cell.length_c   1.000
_cell.angle_alpha   90.00
_cell.angle_beta   90.00
_cell.angle_gamma   90.00
#
_symmetry.space_group_name_H-M   'P 1'
#
loop_
_entity.id
_entity.type
_entity.pdbx_description
1 polymer ?
#
loop_
_entity_poly.entity_id
_entity_poly.type
_entity_poly.pdbx_seq_one_letter_code
_entity_poly.pdbx_strand_id
1 'polypeptide(L)'
;MPALQQPSRDWWFVAYRRFALIGAALAVMIALWIGGNILASEAAHQFYGGDQPTWMSLLTSSGPMYLIAIPLSMLIFTLVPAVKTRQYTLKGGEFAQLLIMCVPVMMLGNLIGQLMAAVASQGQASDRVQQLLVGGDVWAVALFAGVLAPIFEEWIFRKEIISRLRRYGEKTAIVFSALAFALFHLNIYQFFYAFGLGLILGYVYMRTSRLSYVIVMHMFINFLGGVIGPAVIRLIDPRVLNGTLSESEVARMASSGQLNGLAVVSLYYLAMLALCVAGIVLLVRWRNRWEFYTAPEELPAGLKIRTAYANPGVIVYVLLTLVLTFWMLLQ
;
A
#
# COMPACT_ATOMS: atom_id res chain seq x y z
N MET A 1 11.17 31.29 27.62
CA MET A 1 10.40 30.57 26.59
C MET A 1 9.13 31.37 26.34
N PRO A 2 8.81 31.79 25.10
CA PRO A 2 7.52 32.43 24.84
C PRO A 2 6.43 31.38 25.09
N ALA A 3 5.44 31.72 25.91
CA ALA A 3 4.26 30.89 26.09
C ALA A 3 3.60 30.67 24.72
N LEU A 4 3.49 29.41 24.30
CA LEU A 4 2.67 29.05 23.15
C LEU A 4 1.26 29.57 23.42
N GLN A 5 0.83 30.60 22.67
CA GLN A 5 -0.54 31.10 22.69
C GLN A 5 -1.47 29.89 22.57
N GLN A 6 -2.36 29.70 23.55
CA GLN A 6 -3.36 28.66 23.44
C GLN A 6 -4.17 28.92 22.16
N PRO A 7 -4.25 27.96 21.23
CA PRO A 7 -5.04 28.16 20.03
C PRO A 7 -6.49 28.45 20.43
N SER A 8 -7.12 29.41 19.77
CA SER A 8 -8.52 29.78 20.03
C SER A 8 -9.41 28.53 19.99
N ARG A 9 -10.51 28.50 20.75
CA ARG A 9 -11.47 27.38 20.75
C ARG A 9 -11.87 26.94 19.33
N ASP A 10 -11.92 27.88 18.39
CA ASP A 10 -12.25 27.66 16.98
C ASP A 10 -11.21 26.81 16.23
N TRP A 11 -9.93 26.90 16.56
CA TRP A 11 -8.86 26.18 15.86
C TRP A 11 -9.02 24.66 15.98
N TRP A 12 -9.38 24.16 17.16
CA TRP A 12 -9.54 22.71 17.36
C TRP A 12 -10.71 22.17 16.53
N PHE A 13 -11.83 22.89 16.50
CA PHE A 13 -12.98 22.51 15.66
C PHE A 13 -12.62 22.53 14.17
N VAL A 14 -11.77 23.47 13.73
CA VAL A 14 -11.26 23.50 12.35
C VAL A 14 -10.40 22.26 12.08
N ALA A 15 -9.45 21.91 12.95
CA ALA A 15 -8.65 20.71 12.80
C ALA A 15 -9.53 19.44 12.77
N TYR A 16 -10.44 19.30 13.73
CA TYR A 16 -11.39 18.20 13.84
C TYR A 16 -12.22 18.03 12.56
N ARG A 17 -12.79 19.13 12.05
CA ARG A 17 -13.56 19.14 10.80
C ARG A 17 -12.70 18.74 9.59
N ARG A 18 -11.44 19.18 9.52
CA ARG A 18 -10.55 18.84 8.39
C ARG A 18 -10.20 17.36 8.34
N PHE A 19 -9.90 16.73 9.49
CA PHE A 19 -9.72 15.27 9.55
C PHE A 19 -11.01 14.54 9.18
N ALA A 20 -12.17 15.00 9.67
CA ALA A 20 -13.47 14.43 9.32
C ALA A 20 -13.80 14.52 7.83
N LEU A 21 -13.51 15.65 7.18
CA LEU A 21 -13.70 15.81 5.74
C LEU A 21 -12.81 14.88 4.93
N ILE A 22 -11.55 14.69 5.34
CA ILE A 22 -10.65 13.74 4.66
C ILE A 22 -11.14 12.30 4.85
N GLY A 23 -11.56 11.92 6.06
CA GLY A 23 -12.16 10.60 6.29
C GLY A 23 -13.42 10.37 5.45
N ALA A 24 -14.31 11.36 5.38
CA ALA A 24 -15.51 11.30 4.55
C ALA A 24 -15.17 11.19 3.05
N ALA A 25 -14.18 11.94 2.56
CA ALA A 25 -13.70 11.84 1.19
C ALA A 25 -13.19 10.43 0.85
N LEU A 26 -12.42 9.81 1.76
CA LEU A 26 -11.93 8.45 1.61
C LEU A 26 -13.07 7.42 1.62
N ALA A 27 -14.08 7.60 2.48
CA ALA A 27 -15.26 6.72 2.50
C ALA A 27 -16.07 6.81 1.19
N VAL A 28 -16.29 8.03 0.68
CA VAL A 28 -16.92 8.26 -0.62
C VAL A 28 -16.12 7.63 -1.75
N MET A 29 -14.79 7.73 -1.72
CA MET A 29 -13.91 7.09 -2.69
C MET A 29 -14.11 5.56 -2.72
N ILE A 30 -14.11 4.89 -1.55
CA ILE A 30 -14.34 3.44 -1.48
C ILE A 30 -15.74 3.06 -1.98
N ALA A 31 -16.78 3.79 -1.57
CA ALA A 31 -18.15 3.50 -1.98
C ALA A 31 -18.34 3.64 -3.50
N LEU A 32 -17.82 4.71 -4.09
CA LEU A 32 -17.87 4.95 -5.54
C LEU A 32 -17.07 3.92 -6.32
N TRP A 33 -15.89 3.53 -5.82
CA TRP A 33 -15.10 2.50 -6.45
C TRP A 33 -15.81 1.16 -6.47
N ILE A 34 -16.38 0.72 -5.34
CA ILE A 34 -17.08 -0.58 -5.26
C ILE A 34 -18.29 -0.59 -6.18
N GLY A 35 -19.12 0.47 -6.12
CA GLY A 35 -20.28 0.58 -7.01
C GLY A 35 -19.88 0.59 -8.48
N GLY A 36 -18.86 1.36 -8.83
CA GLY A 36 -18.34 1.43 -10.20
C GLY A 36 -17.69 0.12 -10.68
N ASN A 37 -16.97 -0.59 -9.80
CA ASN A 37 -16.34 -1.88 -10.08
C ASN A 37 -17.40 -2.95 -10.34
N ILE A 38 -18.45 -3.03 -9.52
CA ILE A 38 -19.56 -3.97 -9.73
C ILE A 38 -20.22 -3.74 -11.09
N LEU A 39 -20.57 -2.49 -11.41
CA LEU A 39 -21.21 -2.15 -12.68
C LEU A 39 -20.28 -2.41 -13.88
N ALA A 40 -19.00 -2.05 -13.77
CA ALA A 40 -18.03 -2.27 -14.85
C ALA A 40 -17.73 -3.76 -15.07
N SER A 41 -17.62 -4.54 -14.00
CA SER A 41 -17.37 -5.99 -14.08
C SER A 41 -18.58 -6.73 -14.66
N GLU A 42 -19.80 -6.36 -14.28
CA GLU A 42 -21.03 -6.92 -14.86
C GLU A 42 -21.14 -6.59 -16.35
N ALA A 43 -20.90 -5.34 -16.73
CA ALA A 43 -20.89 -4.94 -18.13
C ALA A 43 -19.83 -5.71 -18.93
N ALA A 44 -18.61 -5.86 -18.41
CA ALA A 44 -17.56 -6.62 -19.07
C ALA A 44 -17.91 -8.10 -19.23
N HIS A 45 -18.53 -8.71 -18.23
CA HIS A 45 -18.99 -10.09 -18.28
C HIS A 45 -20.03 -10.32 -19.39
N GLN A 46 -20.88 -9.33 -19.70
CA GLN A 46 -21.83 -9.42 -20.82
C GLN A 46 -21.15 -9.45 -22.20
N PHE A 47 -19.98 -8.83 -22.34
CA PHE A 47 -19.23 -8.79 -23.61
C PHE A 47 -18.21 -9.92 -23.75
N TYR A 48 -17.57 -10.34 -22.65
CA TYR A 48 -16.45 -11.30 -22.66
C TYR A 48 -16.77 -12.65 -22.01
N GLY A 49 -17.89 -12.78 -21.30
CA GLY A 49 -18.20 -13.97 -20.51
C GLY A 49 -17.16 -14.22 -19.41
N GLY A 50 -16.89 -15.50 -19.12
CA GLY A 50 -15.93 -15.93 -18.10
C GLY A 50 -14.45 -15.82 -18.52
N ASP A 51 -14.15 -15.74 -19.81
CA ASP A 51 -12.78 -15.80 -20.36
C ASP A 51 -12.17 -14.41 -20.59
N GLN A 52 -12.50 -13.45 -19.73
CA GLN A 52 -11.98 -12.08 -19.86
C GLN A 52 -10.45 -12.02 -19.69
N PRO A 53 -9.73 -11.26 -20.55
CA PRO A 53 -8.29 -11.12 -20.44
C PRO A 53 -7.90 -10.30 -19.19
N THR A 54 -6.73 -10.58 -18.62
CA THR A 54 -6.26 -9.95 -17.36
C THR A 54 -6.31 -8.42 -17.38
N TRP A 55 -5.94 -7.79 -18.49
CA TRP A 55 -5.97 -6.33 -18.62
C TRP A 55 -7.39 -5.77 -18.50
N MET A 56 -8.41 -6.52 -18.96
CA MET A 56 -9.81 -6.11 -18.85
C MET A 56 -10.26 -6.21 -17.39
N SER A 57 -9.96 -7.31 -16.69
CA SER A 57 -10.27 -7.45 -15.25
C SER A 57 -9.61 -6.36 -14.40
N LEU A 58 -8.38 -5.99 -14.73
CA LEU A 58 -7.66 -4.90 -14.07
C LEU A 58 -8.25 -3.53 -14.41
N LEU A 59 -8.70 -3.33 -15.66
CA LEU A 59 -9.33 -2.09 -16.08
C LEU A 59 -10.72 -1.90 -15.46
N THR A 60 -11.55 -2.94 -15.40
CA THR A 60 -12.87 -2.89 -14.76
C THR A 60 -12.76 -2.69 -13.25
N SER A 61 -11.71 -3.24 -12.64
CA SER A 61 -11.44 -3.04 -11.21
C SER A 61 -10.88 -1.65 -10.91
N SER A 62 -9.79 -1.24 -11.58
CA SER A 62 -9.06 0.00 -11.24
C SER A 62 -9.55 1.23 -12.00
N GLY A 63 -10.18 1.06 -13.16
CA GLY A 63 -10.72 2.15 -13.96
C GLY A 63 -11.73 3.01 -13.20
N PRO A 64 -12.76 2.43 -12.56
CA PRO A 64 -13.70 3.18 -11.73
C PRO A 64 -13.01 3.92 -10.56
N MET A 65 -11.94 3.35 -9.99
CA MET A 65 -11.17 4.04 -8.96
C MET A 65 -10.56 5.33 -9.52
N TYR A 66 -9.82 5.24 -10.62
CA TYR A 66 -9.01 6.36 -11.14
C TYR A 66 -9.86 7.41 -11.87
N LEU A 67 -10.89 6.99 -12.59
CA LEU A 67 -11.67 7.88 -13.45
C LEU A 67 -12.90 8.47 -12.76
N ILE A 68 -13.41 7.83 -11.70
CA ILE A 68 -14.66 8.24 -11.04
C ILE A 68 -14.43 8.51 -9.56
N ALA A 69 -14.01 7.50 -8.79
CA ALA A 69 -13.95 7.60 -7.34
C ALA A 69 -12.95 8.67 -6.86
N ILE A 70 -11.75 8.69 -7.45
CA ILE A 70 -10.72 9.67 -7.14
C ILE A 70 -11.20 11.10 -7.51
N PRO A 71 -11.61 11.43 -8.75
CA PRO A 71 -12.06 12.79 -9.08
C PRO A 71 -13.22 13.29 -8.21
N LEU A 72 -14.21 12.44 -7.92
CA LEU A 72 -15.37 12.84 -7.13
C LEU A 72 -15.03 13.01 -5.64
N SER A 73 -14.22 12.11 -5.06
CA SER A 73 -13.73 12.29 -3.68
C SER A 73 -12.85 13.54 -3.54
N MET A 74 -12.14 13.92 -4.61
CA MET A 74 -11.30 15.13 -4.61
C MET A 74 -12.10 16.43 -4.43
N LEU A 75 -13.37 16.46 -4.81
CA LEU A 75 -14.27 17.60 -4.54
C LEU A 75 -14.40 17.87 -3.03
N ILE A 76 -14.34 16.83 -2.20
CA ILE A 76 -14.35 16.94 -0.74
C ILE A 76 -12.94 17.29 -0.23
N PHE A 77 -11.88 16.68 -0.77
CA PHE A 77 -10.49 17.03 -0.41
C PHE A 77 -10.17 18.51 -0.63
N THR A 78 -10.74 19.15 -1.66
CA THR A 78 -10.52 20.57 -1.94
C THR A 78 -11.10 21.51 -0.89
N LEU A 79 -12.02 21.03 -0.04
CA LEU A 79 -12.54 21.78 1.11
C LEU A 79 -11.51 21.92 2.24
N VAL A 80 -10.42 21.14 2.20
CA VAL A 80 -9.31 21.22 3.15
C VAL A 80 -8.10 21.82 2.44
N PRO A 81 -7.66 23.05 2.81
CA PRO A 81 -6.54 23.71 2.15
C PRO A 81 -5.22 22.94 2.31
N ALA A 82 -4.50 22.75 1.21
CA ALA A 82 -3.17 22.16 1.22
C ALA A 82 -2.09 23.20 1.56
N VAL A 83 -1.11 22.80 2.37
CA VAL A 83 0.08 23.60 2.67
C VAL A 83 1.15 23.32 1.62
N LYS A 84 1.53 24.37 0.88
CA LYS A 84 2.69 24.30 -0.03
C LYS A 84 3.97 24.29 0.79
N THR A 85 4.89 23.42 0.44
CA THR A 85 6.19 23.27 1.11
C THR A 85 7.32 23.30 0.10
N ARG A 86 8.50 23.73 0.56
CA ARG A 86 9.71 23.67 -0.26
C ARG A 86 10.06 22.20 -0.53
N GLN A 87 10.58 21.95 -1.72
CA GLN A 87 11.07 20.64 -2.11
C GLN A 87 12.55 20.50 -1.77
N TYR A 88 12.94 19.31 -1.29
CA TYR A 88 14.31 18.95 -0.96
C TYR A 88 14.74 17.72 -1.76
N THR A 89 16.02 17.66 -2.11
CA THR A 89 16.64 16.54 -2.83
C THR A 89 17.08 15.46 -1.87
N LEU A 90 16.86 14.19 -2.22
CA LEU A 90 17.55 13.05 -1.59
C LEU A 90 18.83 12.73 -2.34
N LYS A 91 19.90 12.37 -1.61
CA LYS A 91 21.10 11.80 -2.23
C LYS A 91 20.78 10.39 -2.73
N GLY A 92 21.41 9.97 -3.83
CA GLY A 92 21.17 8.63 -4.40
C GLY A 92 21.44 7.49 -3.40
N GLY A 93 22.49 7.62 -2.57
CA GLY A 93 22.79 6.63 -1.53
C GLY A 93 21.72 6.57 -0.42
N GLU A 94 21.13 7.71 -0.05
CA GLU A 94 20.03 7.75 0.94
C GLU A 94 18.76 7.12 0.36
N PHE A 95 18.47 7.41 -0.91
CA PHE A 95 17.36 6.81 -1.63
C PHE A 95 17.49 5.27 -1.69
N ALA A 96 18.67 4.76 -2.06
CA ALA A 96 18.93 3.32 -2.11
C ALA A 96 18.79 2.67 -0.72
N GLN A 97 19.32 3.31 0.32
CA GLN A 97 19.19 2.81 1.69
C GLN A 97 17.72 2.73 2.14
N LEU A 98 16.93 3.77 1.87
CA LEU A 98 15.49 3.79 2.16
C LEU A 98 14.73 2.70 1.39
N LEU A 99 15.10 2.44 0.14
CA LEU A 99 14.50 1.36 -0.65
C LEU A 99 14.83 -0.03 -0.06
N ILE A 100 16.08 -0.25 0.35
CA ILE A 100 16.49 -1.52 0.99
C ILE A 100 15.77 -1.70 2.34
N MET A 101 15.54 -0.63 3.12
CA MET A 101 14.75 -0.69 4.36
C MET A 101 13.30 -1.13 4.16
N CYS A 102 12.74 -0.95 2.96
CA CYS A 102 11.37 -1.38 2.64
C CYS A 102 11.25 -2.91 2.55
N VAL A 103 12.33 -3.62 2.17
CA VAL A 103 12.32 -5.08 1.98
C VAL A 103 11.94 -5.86 3.25
N PRO A 104 12.60 -5.67 4.42
CA PRO A 104 12.21 -6.38 5.63
C PRO A 104 10.82 -5.99 6.12
N VAL A 105 10.40 -4.73 5.93
CA VAL A 105 9.05 -4.28 6.28
C VAL A 105 8.00 -4.99 5.43
N MET A 106 8.27 -5.13 4.13
CA MET A 106 7.43 -5.87 3.20
C MET A 106 7.31 -7.35 3.59
N MET A 107 8.45 -8.02 3.82
CA MET A 107 8.47 -9.45 4.17
C MET A 107 7.80 -9.73 5.52
N LEU A 108 8.12 -8.93 6.55
CA LEU A 108 7.53 -9.09 7.88
C LEU A 108 6.03 -8.79 7.86
N GLY A 109 5.62 -7.71 7.18
CA GLY A 109 4.21 -7.36 7.06
C GLY A 109 3.42 -8.44 6.30
N ASN A 110 3.96 -8.97 5.22
CA ASN A 110 3.36 -10.09 4.49
C ASN A 110 3.23 -11.34 5.36
N LEU A 111 4.26 -11.70 6.15
CA LEU A 111 4.19 -12.82 7.10
C LEU A 111 3.06 -12.62 8.13
N ILE A 112 2.97 -11.43 8.73
CA ILE A 112 1.91 -11.11 9.69
C ILE A 112 0.53 -11.20 9.01
N GLY A 113 0.38 -10.65 7.79
CA GLY A 113 -0.85 -10.72 7.03
C GLY A 113 -1.30 -12.17 6.77
N GLN A 114 -0.39 -13.05 6.36
CA GLN A 114 -0.66 -14.46 6.15
C GLN A 114 -1.09 -15.18 7.44
N LEU A 115 -0.39 -14.92 8.55
CA LEU A 115 -0.75 -15.50 9.85
C LEU A 115 -2.14 -15.04 10.31
N MET A 116 -2.44 -13.74 10.17
CA MET A 116 -3.74 -13.19 10.54
C MET A 116 -4.87 -13.73 9.66
N ALA A 117 -4.63 -13.86 8.35
CA ALA A 117 -5.60 -14.46 7.43
C ALA A 117 -5.87 -15.93 7.77
N ALA A 118 -4.82 -16.70 8.06
CA ALA A 118 -4.93 -18.10 8.43
C ALA A 118 -5.73 -18.28 9.73
N VAL A 119 -5.45 -17.47 10.75
CA VAL A 119 -6.20 -17.50 12.02
C VAL A 119 -7.66 -17.10 11.82
N ALA A 120 -7.93 -16.02 11.09
CA ALA A 120 -9.29 -15.51 10.90
C ALA A 120 -10.17 -16.41 10.03
N SER A 121 -9.58 -17.16 9.09
CA SER A 121 -10.30 -18.03 8.16
C SER A 121 -10.16 -19.53 8.46
N GLN A 122 -9.51 -19.89 9.57
CA GLN A 122 -9.15 -21.30 9.87
C GLN A 122 -8.36 -21.97 8.74
N GLY A 123 -7.53 -21.19 8.04
CA GLY A 123 -6.71 -21.63 6.91
C GLY A 123 -7.44 -21.78 5.59
N GLN A 124 -8.71 -21.39 5.49
CA GLN A 124 -9.52 -21.56 4.27
C GLN A 124 -9.43 -20.38 3.29
N ALA A 125 -9.04 -19.19 3.78
CA ALA A 125 -8.95 -18.02 2.90
C ALA A 125 -7.79 -18.13 1.91
N SER A 126 -8.00 -17.55 0.74
CA SER A 126 -6.98 -17.46 -0.30
C SER A 126 -6.77 -16.00 -0.73
N ASP A 127 -5.53 -15.65 -1.06
CA ASP A 127 -5.19 -14.29 -1.50
C ASP A 127 -5.48 -14.14 -3.01
N ARG A 128 -6.63 -13.54 -3.32
CA ARG A 128 -7.08 -13.26 -4.69
C ARG A 128 -6.12 -12.35 -5.45
N VAL A 129 -5.47 -11.42 -4.76
CA VAL A 129 -4.46 -10.55 -5.39
C VAL A 129 -3.27 -11.42 -5.81
N GLN A 130 -2.76 -12.27 -4.91
CA GLN A 130 -1.66 -13.17 -5.24
C GLN A 130 -2.01 -14.12 -6.41
N GLN A 131 -3.24 -14.64 -6.45
CA GLN A 131 -3.71 -15.47 -7.56
C GLN A 131 -3.69 -14.69 -8.89
N LEU A 132 -4.16 -13.44 -8.89
CA LEU A 132 -4.12 -12.58 -10.08
C LEU A 132 -2.68 -12.28 -10.52
N LEU A 133 -1.76 -12.04 -9.58
CA LEU A 133 -0.35 -11.76 -9.88
C LEU A 133 0.37 -12.99 -10.44
N VAL A 134 0.06 -14.19 -9.95
CA VAL A 134 0.67 -15.46 -10.41
C VAL A 134 0.02 -16.00 -11.68
N GLY A 135 -1.29 -15.82 -11.87
CA GLY A 135 -2.02 -16.34 -13.03
C GLY A 135 -2.18 -15.36 -14.19
N GLY A 136 -2.09 -14.05 -13.93
CA GLY A 136 -2.38 -13.01 -14.91
C GLY A 136 -1.29 -12.75 -15.95
N ASP A 137 -1.63 -12.02 -17.01
CA ASP A 137 -0.64 -11.50 -17.96
C ASP A 137 0.36 -10.55 -17.26
N VAL A 138 1.66 -10.81 -17.43
CA VAL A 138 2.74 -10.10 -16.71
C VAL A 138 2.79 -8.63 -17.13
N TRP A 139 2.53 -8.32 -18.39
CA TRP A 139 2.58 -6.94 -18.89
C TRP A 139 1.40 -6.11 -18.40
N ALA A 140 0.20 -6.71 -18.35
CA ALA A 140 -0.97 -6.10 -17.74
C ALA A 140 -0.73 -5.81 -16.25
N VAL A 141 -0.23 -6.79 -15.49
CA VAL A 141 0.08 -6.61 -14.07
C VAL A 141 1.14 -5.51 -13.86
N ALA A 142 2.22 -5.53 -14.65
CA ALA A 142 3.27 -4.53 -14.60
C ALA A 142 2.74 -3.11 -14.85
N LEU A 143 1.84 -2.93 -15.82
CA LEU A 143 1.27 -1.62 -16.12
C LEU A 143 0.30 -1.17 -15.01
N PHE A 144 -0.69 -1.98 -14.65
CA PHE A 144 -1.76 -1.55 -13.76
C PHE A 144 -1.33 -1.51 -12.30
N ALA A 145 -0.68 -2.56 -11.80
CA ALA A 145 -0.25 -2.68 -10.41
C ALA A 145 1.18 -2.16 -10.19
N GLY A 146 2.07 -2.33 -11.17
CA GLY A 146 3.46 -1.88 -11.07
C GLY A 146 3.68 -0.39 -11.33
N VAL A 147 2.86 0.24 -12.18
CA VAL A 147 3.04 1.64 -12.62
C VAL A 147 1.87 2.54 -12.25
N LEU A 148 0.66 2.24 -12.74
CA LEU A 148 -0.49 3.13 -12.58
C LEU A 148 -0.92 3.26 -11.12
N ALA A 149 -1.05 2.13 -10.40
CA ALA A 149 -1.42 2.14 -8.98
C ALA A 149 -0.49 3.02 -8.13
N PRO A 150 0.86 2.83 -8.12
CA PRO A 150 1.77 3.70 -7.38
C PRO A 150 1.63 5.20 -7.68
N ILE A 151 1.34 5.58 -8.93
CA ILE A 151 1.18 7.00 -9.30
C ILE A 151 -0.04 7.60 -8.59
N PHE A 152 -1.20 6.95 -8.71
CA PHE A 152 -2.44 7.46 -8.12
C PHE A 152 -2.44 7.33 -6.60
N GLU A 153 -1.93 6.22 -6.07
CA GLU A 153 -1.88 5.97 -4.63
C GLU A 153 -0.95 6.96 -3.94
N GLU A 154 0.29 7.14 -4.41
CA GLU A 154 1.19 8.11 -3.76
C GLU A 154 0.68 9.54 -3.94
N TRP A 155 0.00 9.85 -5.05
CA TRP A 155 -0.66 11.14 -5.23
C TRP A 155 -1.72 11.41 -4.15
N ILE A 156 -2.66 10.50 -3.93
CA ILE A 156 -3.70 10.66 -2.90
C ILE A 156 -3.10 10.58 -1.49
N PHE A 157 -2.41 9.49 -1.18
CA PHE A 157 -2.04 9.18 0.20
C PHE A 157 -0.84 10.02 0.68
N ARG A 158 0.13 10.35 -0.18
CA ARG A 158 1.23 11.22 0.24
C ARG A 158 0.91 12.67 -0.05
N LYS A 159 0.73 13.04 -1.31
CA LYS A 159 0.57 14.46 -1.63
C LYS A 159 -0.73 15.02 -1.05
N GLU A 160 -1.88 14.47 -1.39
CA GLU A 160 -3.14 15.11 -1.02
C GLU A 160 -3.40 15.06 0.50
N ILE A 161 -3.19 13.93 1.16
CA ILE A 161 -3.37 13.80 2.62
C ILE A 161 -2.28 14.56 3.41
N ILE A 162 -0.99 14.30 3.16
CA ILE A 162 0.08 14.86 4.00
C ILE A 162 0.17 16.38 3.83
N SER A 163 0.02 16.93 2.62
CA SER A 163 0.05 18.39 2.42
C SER A 163 -1.06 19.12 3.17
N ARG A 164 -2.18 18.46 3.45
CA ARG A 164 -3.32 19.04 4.20
C ARG A 164 -3.20 18.87 5.70
N LEU A 165 -2.67 17.72 6.14
CA LEU A 165 -2.65 17.35 7.56
C LEU A 165 -1.34 17.67 8.28
N ARG A 166 -0.22 17.86 7.56
CA ARG A 166 1.10 18.07 8.18
C ARG A 166 1.19 19.27 9.12
N ARG A 167 0.35 20.29 8.93
CA ARG A 167 0.26 21.44 9.86
C ARG A 167 -0.19 21.06 11.26
N TYR A 168 -0.86 19.91 11.42
CA TYR A 168 -1.37 19.38 12.68
C TYR A 168 -0.42 18.42 13.39
N GLY A 169 0.76 18.20 12.81
CA GLY A 169 1.81 17.34 13.33
C GLY A 169 2.30 16.35 12.29
N GLU A 170 3.62 16.27 12.13
CA GLU A 170 4.24 15.45 11.07
C GLU A 170 3.95 13.97 11.28
N LYS A 171 4.14 13.47 12.51
CA LYS A 171 3.85 12.07 12.87
C LYS A 171 2.38 11.74 12.68
N THR A 172 1.48 12.63 13.09
CA THR A 172 0.03 12.44 12.94
C THR A 172 -0.34 12.30 11.47
N ALA A 173 0.16 13.18 10.61
CA ALA A 173 -0.12 13.13 9.18
C ALA A 173 0.46 11.88 8.49
N ILE A 174 1.68 11.46 8.86
CA ILE A 174 2.32 10.24 8.34
C ILE A 174 1.52 9.00 8.74
N VAL A 175 1.20 8.85 10.04
CA VAL A 175 0.47 7.68 10.53
C VAL A 175 -0.95 7.64 9.96
N PHE A 176 -1.63 8.78 9.86
CA PHE A 176 -2.95 8.86 9.23
C PHE A 176 -2.91 8.45 7.76
N SER A 177 -1.94 8.97 7.00
CA SER A 177 -1.70 8.62 5.59
C SER A 177 -1.42 7.12 5.42
N ALA A 178 -0.54 6.56 6.25
CA ALA A 178 -0.17 5.15 6.21
C ALA A 178 -1.34 4.23 6.56
N LEU A 179 -2.13 4.57 7.58
CA LEU A 179 -3.31 3.80 7.98
C LEU A 179 -4.40 3.88 6.91
N ALA A 180 -4.64 5.07 6.35
CA ALA A 180 -5.59 5.24 5.26
C ALA A 180 -5.21 4.40 4.05
N PHE A 181 -3.93 4.40 3.67
CA PHE A 181 -3.38 3.58 2.59
C PHE A 181 -3.51 2.08 2.87
N ALA A 182 -3.21 1.61 4.08
CA ALA A 182 -3.33 0.20 4.44
C ALA A 182 -4.78 -0.30 4.37
N LEU A 183 -5.72 0.48 4.91
CA LEU A 183 -7.16 0.16 4.89
C LEU A 183 -7.75 0.19 3.48
N PHE A 184 -7.22 1.05 2.59
CA PHE A 184 -7.67 1.19 1.21
C PHE A 184 -7.52 -0.11 0.39
N HIS A 185 -6.57 -0.99 0.76
CA HIS A 185 -6.34 -2.24 0.06
C HIS A 185 -7.47 -3.27 0.24
N LEU A 186 -8.32 -3.11 1.26
CA LEU A 186 -9.38 -4.06 1.61
C LEU A 186 -8.93 -5.53 1.71
N ASN A 187 -7.65 -5.75 2.03
CA ASN A 187 -7.03 -7.06 2.01
C ASN A 187 -6.12 -7.23 3.23
N ILE A 188 -6.44 -8.21 4.09
CA ILE A 188 -5.67 -8.49 5.32
C ILE A 188 -4.24 -8.98 5.01
N TYR A 189 -4.04 -9.68 3.89
CA TYR A 189 -2.71 -10.12 3.43
C TYR A 189 -1.82 -8.90 3.14
N GLN A 190 -2.42 -7.77 2.74
CA GLN A 190 -1.72 -6.56 2.36
C GLN A 190 -1.59 -5.52 3.46
N PHE A 191 -2.53 -5.49 4.41
CA PHE A 191 -2.67 -4.44 5.42
C PHE A 191 -1.35 -4.10 6.14
N PHE A 192 -0.67 -5.10 6.70
CA PHE A 192 0.48 -4.86 7.58
C PHE A 192 1.71 -4.35 6.82
N TYR A 193 2.00 -4.91 5.65
CA TYR A 193 3.09 -4.39 4.84
C TYR A 193 2.74 -3.03 4.24
N ALA A 194 1.49 -2.81 3.79
CA ALA A 194 1.06 -1.54 3.24
C ALA A 194 1.16 -0.43 4.29
N PHE A 195 0.75 -0.71 5.54
CA PHE A 195 0.93 0.22 6.65
C PHE A 195 2.39 0.55 6.90
N GLY A 196 3.25 -0.46 7.04
CA GLY A 196 4.67 -0.29 7.31
C GLY A 196 5.40 0.49 6.21
N LEU A 197 5.15 0.14 4.94
CA LEU A 197 5.69 0.87 3.79
C LEU A 197 5.14 2.30 3.74
N GLY A 198 3.85 2.47 4.05
CA GLY A 198 3.21 3.78 4.12
C GLY A 198 3.87 4.72 5.14
N LEU A 199 4.38 4.20 6.25
CA LEU A 199 5.14 5.00 7.23
C LEU A 199 6.48 5.49 6.64
N ILE A 200 7.23 4.61 5.96
CA ILE A 200 8.52 4.97 5.34
C ILE A 200 8.29 5.98 4.20
N LEU A 201 7.38 5.68 3.27
CA LEU A 201 7.07 6.57 2.14
C LEU A 201 6.48 7.89 2.63
N GLY A 202 5.63 7.86 3.66
CA GLY A 202 5.12 9.05 4.34
C GLY A 202 6.23 9.93 4.91
N TYR A 203 7.23 9.33 5.56
CA TYR A 203 8.40 10.07 6.03
C TYR A 203 9.21 10.68 4.88
N VAL A 204 9.49 9.89 3.84
CA VAL A 204 10.22 10.38 2.65
C VAL A 204 9.52 11.58 2.03
N TYR A 205 8.20 11.52 1.84
CA TYR A 205 7.43 12.65 1.33
C TYR A 205 7.42 13.83 2.31
N MET A 206 7.31 13.58 3.63
CA MET A 206 7.36 14.62 4.64
C MET A 206 8.69 15.40 4.63
N ARG A 207 9.83 14.74 4.40
CA ARG A 207 11.15 15.39 4.32
C ARG A 207 11.40 16.06 2.98
N THR A 208 10.97 15.46 1.89
CA THR A 208 11.34 15.92 0.54
C THR A 208 10.31 16.80 -0.13
N SER A 209 9.02 16.64 0.20
CA SER A 209 7.87 17.17 -0.52
C SER A 209 7.92 16.88 -2.04
N ARG A 210 8.67 15.86 -2.46
CA ARG A 210 8.84 15.45 -3.86
C ARG A 210 8.15 14.11 -4.08
N LEU A 211 7.08 14.16 -4.85
CA LEU A 211 6.25 12.99 -5.11
C LEU A 211 6.97 11.93 -5.95
N SER A 212 7.89 12.34 -6.84
CA SER A 212 8.61 11.41 -7.71
C SER A 212 9.44 10.38 -6.93
N TYR A 213 10.05 10.74 -5.79
CA TYR A 213 10.83 9.79 -5.01
C TYR A 213 9.96 8.65 -4.47
N VAL A 214 8.80 8.98 -3.89
CA VAL A 214 7.90 7.96 -3.33
C VAL A 214 7.21 7.15 -4.42
N ILE A 215 6.84 7.76 -5.56
CA ILE A 215 6.30 7.01 -6.72
C ILE A 215 7.33 5.98 -7.19
N VAL A 216 8.58 6.39 -7.43
CA VAL A 216 9.61 5.49 -7.95
C VAL A 216 9.92 4.38 -6.93
N MET A 217 10.03 4.70 -5.63
CA MET A 217 10.21 3.69 -4.60
C MET A 217 9.07 2.68 -4.58
N HIS A 218 7.82 3.15 -4.65
CA HIS A 218 6.64 2.30 -4.64
C HIS A 218 6.57 1.43 -5.91
N MET A 219 6.87 1.98 -7.09
CA MET A 219 7.03 1.18 -8.32
C MET A 219 8.07 0.08 -8.12
N PHE A 220 9.27 0.39 -7.62
CA PHE A 220 10.30 -0.64 -7.37
C PHE A 220 9.79 -1.75 -6.45
N ILE A 221 9.05 -1.41 -5.39
CA ILE A 221 8.47 -2.38 -4.46
C ILE A 221 7.44 -3.26 -5.17
N ASN A 222 6.53 -2.67 -5.94
CA ASN A 222 5.49 -3.41 -6.67
C ASN A 222 6.07 -4.26 -7.80
N PHE A 223 7.12 -3.80 -8.49
CA PHE A 223 7.83 -4.61 -9.47
C PHE A 223 8.55 -5.79 -8.80
N LEU A 224 9.23 -5.57 -7.68
CA LEU A 224 9.95 -6.63 -6.97
C LEU A 224 8.98 -7.71 -6.46
N GLY A 225 7.94 -7.30 -5.74
CA GLY A 225 7.00 -8.22 -5.10
C GLY A 225 5.88 -8.75 -6.00
N GLY A 226 5.37 -7.92 -6.92
CA GLY A 226 4.17 -8.21 -7.71
C GLY A 226 4.42 -8.58 -9.18
N VAL A 227 5.62 -8.37 -9.71
CA VAL A 227 5.98 -8.73 -11.09
C VAL A 227 7.10 -9.76 -11.11
N ILE A 228 8.26 -9.42 -10.53
CA ILE A 228 9.45 -10.27 -10.53
C ILE A 228 9.21 -11.52 -9.68
N GLY A 229 8.72 -11.37 -8.44
CA GLY A 229 8.42 -12.50 -7.56
C GLY A 229 7.52 -13.56 -8.23
N PRO A 230 6.31 -13.20 -8.69
CA PRO A 230 5.41 -14.10 -9.41
C PRO A 230 6.02 -14.68 -10.69
N ALA A 231 6.73 -13.87 -11.49
CA ALA A 231 7.39 -14.36 -12.71
C ALA A 231 8.47 -15.41 -12.41
N VAL A 232 9.23 -15.23 -11.33
CA VAL A 232 10.22 -16.19 -10.85
C VAL A 232 9.54 -17.48 -10.38
N ILE A 233 8.44 -17.39 -9.65
CA ILE A 233 7.67 -18.57 -9.18
C ILE A 233 7.17 -19.41 -10.37
N ARG A 234 6.75 -18.77 -11.49
CA ARG A 234 6.30 -19.47 -12.70
C ARG A 234 7.38 -20.32 -13.38
N LEU A 235 8.66 -20.14 -13.02
CA LEU A 235 9.76 -20.97 -13.53
C LEU A 235 9.81 -22.36 -12.87
N ILE A 236 9.07 -22.58 -11.79
CA ILE A 236 9.00 -23.87 -11.09
C ILE A 236 7.76 -24.63 -11.55
N ASP A 237 7.93 -25.92 -11.87
CA ASP A 237 6.79 -26.83 -12.05
C ASP A 237 6.04 -26.97 -10.70
N PRO A 238 4.75 -26.61 -10.62
CA PRO A 238 3.98 -26.64 -9.37
C PRO A 238 4.01 -28.00 -8.66
N ARG A 239 4.21 -29.11 -9.39
CA ARG A 239 4.32 -30.46 -8.83
C ARG A 239 5.54 -30.65 -7.92
N VAL A 240 6.59 -29.86 -8.15
CA VAL A 240 7.78 -29.80 -7.29
C VAL A 240 7.42 -29.19 -5.94
N LEU A 241 6.69 -28.08 -5.95
CA LEU A 241 6.28 -27.37 -4.72
C LEU A 241 5.31 -28.20 -3.86
N ASN A 242 4.45 -28.97 -4.53
CA ASN A 242 3.44 -29.80 -3.86
C ASN A 242 3.98 -31.17 -3.42
N GLY A 243 5.26 -31.49 -3.68
CA GLY A 243 5.86 -32.77 -3.31
C GLY A 243 5.24 -33.99 -4.03
N THR A 244 4.60 -33.77 -5.18
CA THR A 244 3.86 -34.81 -5.92
C THR A 244 4.70 -35.56 -6.95
N LEU A 245 5.96 -35.16 -7.16
CA LEU A 245 6.87 -35.82 -8.10
C LEU A 245 7.54 -37.02 -7.45
N SER A 246 7.63 -38.11 -8.19
CA SER A 246 8.46 -39.26 -7.79
C SER A 246 9.95 -38.91 -7.87
N GLU A 247 10.78 -39.62 -7.10
CA GLU A 247 12.24 -39.46 -7.12
C GLU A 247 12.82 -39.60 -8.55
N SER A 248 12.23 -40.49 -9.35
CA SER A 248 12.63 -40.72 -10.75
C SER A 248 12.33 -39.54 -11.66
N GLU A 249 11.23 -38.82 -11.42
CA GLU A 249 10.86 -37.62 -12.18
C GLU A 249 11.74 -36.44 -11.78
N VAL A 250 12.05 -36.30 -10.49
CA VAL A 250 13.00 -35.29 -10.00
C VAL A 250 14.39 -35.51 -10.61
N ALA A 251 14.88 -36.76 -10.65
CA ALA A 251 16.17 -37.09 -11.27
C ALA A 251 16.17 -36.79 -12.79
N ARG A 252 15.05 -37.05 -13.48
CA ARG A 252 14.88 -36.70 -14.89
C ARG A 252 14.89 -35.18 -15.09
N MET A 253 14.17 -34.42 -14.28
CA MET A 253 14.17 -32.96 -14.32
C MET A 253 15.56 -32.37 -14.04
N ALA A 254 16.35 -33.02 -13.18
CA ALA A 254 17.75 -32.69 -12.95
C ALA A 254 18.60 -32.85 -14.20
N SER A 255 18.49 -34.00 -14.86
CA SER A 255 19.26 -34.30 -16.08
C SER A 255 18.84 -33.46 -17.29
N SER A 256 17.58 -33.02 -17.36
CA SER A 256 17.04 -32.24 -18.50
C SER A 256 17.31 -30.74 -18.41
N GLY A 257 17.95 -30.27 -17.33
CA GLY A 257 18.14 -28.85 -17.07
C GLY A 257 16.88 -28.11 -16.62
N GLN A 258 15.76 -28.81 -16.40
CA GLN A 258 14.53 -28.23 -15.84
C GLN A 258 14.71 -27.74 -14.39
N LEU A 259 15.79 -28.13 -13.70
CA LEU A 259 16.18 -27.54 -12.42
C LEU A 259 16.77 -26.12 -12.51
N ASN A 260 17.04 -25.59 -13.71
CA ASN A 260 17.50 -24.21 -13.86
C ASN A 260 16.49 -23.21 -13.28
N GLY A 261 15.19 -23.49 -13.38
CA GLY A 261 14.14 -22.71 -12.74
C GLY A 261 14.27 -22.68 -11.21
N LEU A 262 14.51 -23.85 -10.59
CA LEU A 262 14.76 -23.95 -9.15
C LEU A 262 16.02 -23.19 -8.71
N ALA A 263 17.10 -23.24 -9.50
CA ALA A 263 18.31 -22.47 -9.22
C ALA A 263 18.04 -20.95 -9.27
N VAL A 264 17.32 -20.46 -10.28
CA VAL A 264 16.94 -19.03 -10.40
C VAL A 264 16.07 -18.59 -9.23
N VAL A 265 15.07 -19.39 -8.85
CA VAL A 265 14.20 -19.08 -7.71
C VAL A 265 14.99 -19.08 -6.40
N SER A 266 15.87 -20.05 -6.20
CA SER A 266 16.72 -20.12 -5.01
C SER A 266 17.63 -18.89 -4.91
N LEU A 267 18.23 -18.46 -6.02
CA LEU A 267 19.04 -17.25 -6.09
C LEU A 267 18.22 -15.99 -5.78
N TYR A 268 17.00 -15.89 -6.31
CA TYR A 268 16.08 -14.79 -6.01
C TYR A 268 15.76 -14.72 -4.51
N TYR A 269 15.36 -15.83 -3.89
CA TYR A 269 15.06 -15.83 -2.45
C TYR A 269 16.31 -15.58 -1.59
N LEU A 270 17.49 -16.06 -2.00
CA LEU A 270 18.75 -15.73 -1.33
C LEU A 270 19.07 -14.24 -1.41
N ALA A 271 18.86 -13.62 -2.59
CA ALA A 271 19.03 -12.17 -2.76
C ALA A 271 18.02 -11.38 -1.92
N MET A 272 16.76 -11.81 -1.87
CA MET A 272 15.74 -11.19 -1.01
C MET A 272 16.09 -11.33 0.48
N LEU A 273 16.63 -12.46 0.91
CA LEU A 273 17.11 -12.65 2.28
C LEU A 273 18.29 -11.73 2.59
N ALA A 274 19.26 -11.60 1.68
CA ALA A 274 20.39 -10.68 1.84
C ALA A 274 19.92 -9.22 1.95
N LEU A 275 18.98 -8.80 1.09
CA LEU A 275 18.36 -7.47 1.15
C LEU A 275 17.56 -7.26 2.44
N CYS A 276 16.87 -8.29 2.93
CA CYS A 276 16.15 -8.26 4.20
C CYS A 276 17.11 -8.00 5.37
N VAL A 277 18.21 -8.76 5.46
CA VAL A 277 19.25 -8.57 6.49
C VAL A 277 19.86 -7.18 6.38
N ALA A 278 20.23 -6.73 5.17
CA ALA A 278 20.77 -5.39 4.95
C ALA A 278 19.77 -4.30 5.38
N GLY A 279 18.49 -4.47 5.06
CA GLY A 279 17.42 -3.56 5.44
C GLY A 279 17.22 -3.48 6.96
N ILE A 280 17.28 -4.60 7.66
CA ILE A 280 17.21 -4.64 9.14
C ILE A 280 18.38 -3.86 9.74
N VAL A 281 19.61 -4.13 9.26
CA VAL A 281 20.82 -3.41 9.71
C VAL A 281 20.66 -1.91 9.46
N LEU A 282 20.15 -1.52 8.28
CA LEU A 282 19.91 -0.13 7.93
C LEU A 282 18.85 0.54 8.82
N LEU A 283 17.71 -0.12 9.07
CA LEU A 283 16.67 0.38 9.97
C LEU A 283 17.22 0.62 11.38
N VAL A 284 18.02 -0.31 11.91
CA VAL A 284 18.66 -0.18 13.22
C VAL A 284 19.67 0.97 13.22
N ARG A 285 20.50 1.10 12.19
CA ARG A 285 21.48 2.20 12.08
C ARG A 285 20.81 3.56 11.89
N TRP A 286 19.69 3.60 11.18
CA TRP A 286 18.94 4.83 10.91
C TRP A 286 17.98 5.22 12.04
N ARG A 287 17.83 4.44 13.10
CA ARG A 287 16.91 4.73 14.21
C ARG A 287 17.05 6.14 14.81
N ASN A 288 18.26 6.71 14.75
CA ASN A 288 18.56 8.05 15.27
C ASN A 288 18.59 9.15 14.18
N ARG A 289 18.37 8.80 12.90
CA ARG A 289 18.33 9.75 11.77
C ARG A 289 16.92 10.20 11.40
N TRP A 290 15.89 9.62 12.00
CA TRP A 290 14.50 10.01 11.77
C TRP A 290 14.22 11.34 12.47
N GLU A 291 14.15 12.42 11.70
CA GLU A 291 13.91 13.77 12.21
C GLU A 291 12.45 14.19 12.01
N PHE A 292 11.83 14.71 13.07
CA PHE A 292 10.47 15.25 13.05
C PHE A 292 10.49 16.65 13.64
N TYR A 293 9.81 17.59 12.99
CA TYR A 293 9.70 18.96 13.45
C TYR A 293 8.30 19.24 14.00
N THR A 294 8.22 20.17 14.95
CA THR A 294 6.95 20.64 15.49
C THR A 294 6.18 21.39 14.41
N ALA A 295 4.94 21.02 14.19
CA ALA A 295 4.12 21.68 13.19
C ALA A 295 3.55 23.03 13.70
N PRO A 296 3.22 23.99 12.81
CA PRO A 296 2.70 25.30 13.22
C PRO A 296 1.41 25.24 14.03
N GLU A 297 0.58 24.23 13.76
CA GLU A 297 -0.70 23.97 14.42
C GLU A 297 -0.65 22.58 15.09
N GLU A 298 0.46 22.22 15.74
CA GLU A 298 0.65 20.89 16.35
C GLU A 298 -0.49 20.55 17.32
N LEU A 299 -1.12 19.38 17.11
CA LEU A 299 -2.16 18.89 18.02
C LEU A 299 -1.56 18.55 19.39
N PRO A 300 -2.16 19.02 20.50
CA PRO A 300 -1.79 18.58 21.84
C PRO A 300 -1.89 17.06 21.97
N ALA A 301 -0.96 16.44 22.71
CA ALA A 301 -0.85 14.98 22.81
C ALA A 301 -2.19 14.30 23.17
N GLY A 302 -2.94 14.82 24.15
CA GLY A 302 -4.23 14.27 24.58
C GLY A 302 -5.37 14.44 23.56
N LEU A 303 -5.21 15.28 22.54
CA LEU A 303 -6.24 15.53 21.52
C LEU A 303 -5.94 14.86 20.18
N LYS A 304 -4.73 14.28 19.98
CA LYS A 304 -4.33 13.67 18.70
C LYS A 304 -5.30 12.59 18.25
N ILE A 305 -5.62 11.62 19.12
CA ILE A 305 -6.51 10.51 18.77
C ILE A 305 -7.94 11.00 18.52
N ARG A 306 -8.47 11.82 19.44
CA ARG A 306 -9.82 12.40 19.33
C ARG A 306 -10.01 13.18 18.03
N THR A 307 -8.99 13.94 17.63
CA THR A 307 -9.07 14.80 16.45
C THR A 307 -8.84 14.02 15.17
N ALA A 308 -7.79 13.20 15.11
CA ALA A 308 -7.38 12.53 13.89
C ALA A 308 -8.19 11.28 13.56
N TYR A 309 -8.63 10.52 14.57
CA TYR A 309 -9.22 9.18 14.36
C TYR A 309 -10.64 9.03 14.91
N ALA A 310 -10.96 9.67 16.05
CA ALA A 310 -12.27 9.59 16.69
C ALA A 310 -13.22 10.72 16.24
N ASN A 311 -13.35 10.88 14.93
CA ASN A 311 -14.29 11.79 14.29
C ASN A 311 -15.19 11.02 13.31
N PRO A 312 -16.43 11.49 13.03
CA PRO A 312 -17.41 10.71 12.26
C PRO A 312 -16.91 10.28 10.88
N GLY A 313 -16.26 11.17 10.12
CA GLY A 313 -15.80 10.84 8.77
C GLY A 313 -14.73 9.76 8.74
N VAL A 314 -13.77 9.81 9.67
CA VAL A 314 -12.71 8.79 9.77
C VAL A 314 -13.25 7.48 10.34
N ILE A 315 -14.16 7.54 11.32
CA ILE A 315 -14.83 6.34 11.87
C ILE A 315 -15.60 5.62 10.75
N VAL A 316 -16.37 6.34 9.94
CA VAL A 316 -17.11 5.75 8.81
C VAL A 316 -16.16 5.07 7.83
N TYR A 317 -15.05 5.73 7.45
CA TYR A 317 -14.05 5.13 6.56
C TYR A 317 -13.43 3.85 7.15
N VAL A 318 -13.01 3.89 8.42
CA VAL A 318 -12.40 2.74 9.10
C VAL A 318 -13.39 1.58 9.21
N LEU A 319 -14.63 1.84 9.63
CA LEU A 319 -15.64 0.79 9.75
C LEU A 319 -15.98 0.19 8.39
N LEU A 320 -16.18 1.02 7.37
CA LEU A 320 -16.45 0.58 5.99
C LEU A 320 -15.34 -0.36 5.49
N THR A 321 -14.09 0.08 5.58
CA THR A 321 -12.93 -0.69 5.10
C THR A 321 -12.69 -1.97 5.89
N LEU A 322 -12.88 -1.97 7.21
CA LEU A 322 -12.76 -3.18 8.03
C LEU A 322 -13.85 -4.21 7.72
N VAL A 323 -15.11 -3.77 7.60
CA VAL A 323 -16.23 -4.67 7.24
C VAL A 323 -15.99 -5.30 5.87
N LEU A 324 -15.57 -4.49 4.90
CA LEU A 324 -15.26 -4.99 3.56
C LEU A 324 -14.06 -5.94 3.53
N THR A 325 -13.00 -5.65 4.29
CA THR A 325 -11.83 -6.53 4.39
C THR A 325 -12.24 -7.89 4.95
N PHE A 326 -13.05 -7.91 6.01
CA PHE A 326 -13.54 -9.15 6.60
C PHE A 326 -14.49 -9.90 5.67
N TRP A 327 -15.40 -9.18 5.00
CA TRP A 327 -16.28 -9.76 3.99
C TRP A 327 -15.49 -10.42 2.86
N MET A 328 -14.48 -9.73 2.31
CA MET A 328 -13.64 -10.27 1.22
C MET A 328 -12.79 -11.46 1.66
N LEU A 329 -12.38 -11.51 2.94
CA LEU A 329 -11.60 -12.62 3.48
C LEU A 329 -12.39 -13.93 3.59
N LEU A 330 -13.69 -13.84 3.86
CA LEU A 330 -14.58 -14.99 4.08
C LEU A 330 -15.26 -15.53 2.82
N GLN A 331 -14.99 -14.90 1.67
CA GLN A 331 -15.57 -15.26 0.37
C GLN A 331 -14.56 -16.06 -0.45
#